data_AF-A0A7V4HDW7-F1
#
_entry.id   AF-A0A7V4HDW7-F1
#
_cell.length_a   1.000
_cell.length_b   1.000
_cell.length_c   1.000
_cell.angle_alpha   90.00
_cell.angle_beta   90.00
_cell.angle_gamma   90.00
#
_symmetry.space_group_name_H-M   'P 1'
#
loop_
_entity.id
_entity.type
_entity.pdbx_description
1 polymer ?
#
loop_
_entity_poly.entity_id
_entity_poly.type
_entity_poly.pdbx_seq_one_letter_code
_entity_poly.pdbx_strand_id
1 'polypeptide(L)'
;MKHCADFDSDRRQHRRVAMEGIHGNILNAVELEVLNISLGGAAIMTAKRVELNREYTVRLYCTDCSLQVRVVVIWAMLISKVRHDNTIIPLYKAGVKFINVSEEKADMLRKCLVADEKEMHRQSQARITYCF
;
A
#
# COMPACT_ATOMS: atom_id res chain seq x y z
N MET A 1 58.64 17.71 10.86
CA MET A 1 57.25 17.71 11.37
C MET A 1 56.44 16.64 10.64
N LYS A 2 56.00 15.64 11.41
CA LYS A 2 54.98 14.58 11.28
C LYS A 2 54.44 14.11 9.90
N HIS A 3 54.72 12.83 9.63
CA HIS A 3 53.88 11.82 8.95
C HIS A 3 52.51 11.62 9.65
N CYS A 4 51.51 11.13 8.91
CA CYS A 4 50.86 9.82 9.14
C CYS A 4 49.79 9.51 8.08
N ALA A 5 49.76 8.23 7.69
CA ALA A 5 48.76 7.57 6.84
C ALA A 5 47.67 6.86 7.68
N ASP A 6 46.76 6.18 6.97
CA ASP A 6 45.71 5.23 7.39
C ASP A 6 44.31 5.78 7.72
N PHE A 7 43.35 5.43 6.86
CA PHE A 7 41.97 5.21 7.25
C PHE A 7 41.44 3.91 6.64
N ASP A 8 41.38 2.91 7.51
CA ASP A 8 40.53 1.73 7.46
C ASP A 8 39.05 2.18 7.38
N SER A 9 38.32 1.76 6.34
CA SER A 9 36.95 2.22 6.12
C SER A 9 35.93 1.23 6.68
N ASP A 10 35.53 1.46 7.93
CA ASP A 10 34.34 0.87 8.54
C ASP A 10 33.10 1.15 7.66
N ARG A 11 32.48 0.08 7.14
CA ARG A 11 31.28 0.16 6.27
C ARG A 11 29.98 0.38 7.04
N ARG A 12 30.01 0.51 8.36
CA ARG A 12 28.89 1.03 9.14
C ARG A 12 29.14 2.50 9.43
N GLN A 13 28.30 3.38 8.90
CA GLN A 13 28.49 4.80 9.19
C GLN A 13 28.29 5.13 10.67
N HIS A 14 27.48 4.37 11.43
CA HIS A 14 27.09 4.75 12.79
C HIS A 14 27.08 3.60 13.80
N ARG A 15 27.64 3.90 14.98
CA ARG A 15 27.62 3.07 16.18
C ARG A 15 26.24 3.13 16.84
N ARG A 16 25.70 1.98 17.26
CA ARG A 16 24.45 1.88 18.02
C ARG A 16 24.70 1.95 19.52
N VAL A 17 23.79 2.60 20.26
CA VAL A 17 23.88 2.79 21.73
C VAL A 17 22.56 2.32 22.36
N ALA A 18 22.64 1.62 23.49
CA ALA A 18 21.47 1.18 24.24
C ALA A 18 20.88 2.34 25.06
N MET A 19 19.56 2.48 25.04
CA MET A 19 18.79 3.51 25.76
C MET A 19 17.50 2.90 26.31
N GLU A 20 17.09 3.30 27.52
CA GLU A 20 15.75 3.05 28.08
C GLU A 20 14.87 4.29 27.88
N GLY A 21 13.54 4.11 27.73
CA GLY A 21 12.58 5.21 27.55
C GLY A 21 12.31 5.64 26.09
N ILE A 22 12.70 4.85 25.09
CA ILE A 22 12.35 5.10 23.67
C ILE A 22 11.09 4.31 23.28
N HIS A 23 10.11 4.99 22.66
CA HIS A 23 8.89 4.41 22.09
C HIS A 23 8.72 4.84 20.63
N GLY A 24 7.93 4.12 19.82
CA GLY A 24 7.69 4.47 18.41
C GLY A 24 6.32 4.05 17.89
N ASN A 25 5.86 4.67 16.79
CA ASN A 25 4.63 4.29 16.08
C ASN A 25 4.72 4.71 14.59
N ILE A 26 4.38 3.82 13.65
CA ILE A 26 4.21 4.18 12.23
C ILE A 26 2.95 3.47 11.73
N LEU A 27 1.84 4.20 11.65
CA LEU A 27 0.60 3.75 11.00
C LEU A 27 0.06 4.92 10.19
N ASN A 28 0.10 4.78 8.85
CA ASN A 28 -0.49 5.76 7.94
C ASN A 28 -1.53 5.02 7.09
N ALA A 29 -2.64 4.66 7.74
CA ALA A 29 -3.79 4.06 7.08
C ALA A 29 -4.36 5.09 6.11
N VAL A 30 -4.31 4.77 4.82
CA VAL A 30 -4.87 5.62 3.78
C VAL A 30 -6.04 4.88 3.18
N GLU A 31 -7.18 5.55 3.16
CA GLU A 31 -8.35 5.06 2.49
C GLU A 31 -8.07 4.89 0.99
N LEU A 32 -8.38 3.70 0.49
CA LEU A 32 -8.17 3.31 -0.88
C LEU A 32 -9.46 2.64 -1.32
N GLU A 33 -9.99 3.12 -2.44
CA GLU A 33 -11.15 2.55 -3.09
C GLU A 33 -10.68 1.60 -4.18
N VAL A 34 -11.22 0.38 -4.19
CA VAL A 34 -10.98 -0.59 -5.27
C VAL A 34 -12.03 -0.35 -6.34
N LEU A 35 -11.59 0.07 -7.53
CA LEU A 35 -12.46 0.36 -8.67
C LEU A 35 -12.82 -0.90 -9.44
N ASN A 36 -11.86 -1.81 -9.57
CA ASN A 36 -12.03 -3.17 -10.08
C ASN A 36 -10.85 -4.04 -9.61
N ILE A 37 -11.05 -5.35 -9.62
CA ILE A 37 -10.07 -6.32 -9.12
C ILE A 37 -10.15 -7.63 -9.91
N SER A 38 -9.02 -8.30 -10.04
CA SER A 38 -8.82 -9.62 -10.63
C SER A 38 -7.85 -10.42 -9.77
N LEU A 39 -7.60 -11.68 -10.11
CA LEU A 39 -6.56 -12.48 -9.43
C LEU A 39 -5.14 -11.93 -9.64
N GLY A 40 -4.89 -11.18 -10.72
CA GLY A 40 -3.57 -10.65 -11.04
C GLY A 40 -3.29 -9.25 -10.49
N GLY A 41 -4.32 -8.52 -10.07
CA GLY A 41 -4.19 -7.11 -9.72
C GLY A 41 -5.51 -6.37 -9.61
N ALA A 42 -5.44 -5.07 -9.36
CA ALA A 42 -6.60 -4.20 -9.16
C ALA A 42 -6.36 -2.78 -9.71
N ALA A 43 -7.43 -2.10 -10.10
CA ALA A 43 -7.43 -0.65 -10.23
C ALA A 43 -7.88 -0.03 -8.90
N ILE A 44 -7.11 0.92 -8.41
CA ILE A 44 -7.30 1.56 -7.11
C ILE A 44 -7.40 3.08 -7.25
N MET A 45 -8.08 3.72 -6.30
CA MET A 45 -8.12 5.16 -6.16
C MET A 45 -7.77 5.57 -4.73
N THR A 46 -6.92 6.58 -4.57
CA THR A 46 -6.48 7.06 -3.24
C THR A 46 -6.08 8.52 -3.26
N ALA A 47 -6.24 9.24 -2.14
CA ALA A 47 -5.76 10.61 -2.01
C ALA A 47 -4.23 10.70 -1.78
N LYS A 48 -3.57 9.59 -1.45
CA LYS A 48 -2.13 9.55 -1.23
C LYS A 48 -1.40 9.38 -2.55
N ARG A 49 -0.27 10.08 -2.69
CA ARG A 49 0.66 9.84 -3.78
C ARG A 49 1.13 8.39 -3.77
N VAL A 50 1.00 7.75 -4.93
CA VAL A 50 1.59 6.46 -5.24
C VAL A 50 2.77 6.65 -6.19
N GLU A 51 3.75 5.77 -6.09
CA GLU A 51 4.95 5.82 -6.93
C GLU A 51 4.95 4.62 -7.88
N LEU A 52 5.22 4.88 -9.15
CA LEU A 52 5.40 3.84 -10.16
C LEU A 52 6.52 2.87 -9.77
N ASN A 53 6.33 1.59 -10.06
CA ASN A 53 7.26 0.50 -9.76
C ASN A 53 7.60 0.33 -8.27
N ARG A 54 6.90 1.04 -7.37
CA ARG A 54 7.05 0.86 -5.94
C ARG A 54 6.14 -0.25 -5.44
N GLU A 55 6.69 -1.04 -4.53
CA GLU A 55 5.96 -2.07 -3.84
C GLU A 55 5.27 -1.54 -2.58
N TYR A 56 4.08 -2.05 -2.35
CA TYR A 56 3.30 -1.76 -1.17
C TYR A 56 2.53 -3.00 -0.69
N THR A 57 2.14 -3.03 0.58
CA THR A 57 1.35 -4.13 1.16
C THR A 57 -0.10 -3.74 1.46
N VAL A 58 -1.02 -3.99 0.53
CA VAL A 58 -2.45 -3.64 0.66
C VAL A 58 -3.16 -4.64 1.56
N ARG A 59 -4.04 -4.18 2.46
CA ARG A 59 -5.07 -5.04 3.06
C ARG A 59 -6.42 -4.85 2.36
N LEU A 60 -6.88 -5.89 1.70
CA LEU A 60 -8.21 -5.94 1.08
C LEU A 60 -9.22 -6.44 2.10
N TYR A 61 -10.40 -5.84 2.12
CA TYR A 61 -11.51 -6.24 2.96
C TYR A 61 -12.65 -6.70 2.05
N CYS A 62 -13.09 -7.92 2.26
CA CYS A 62 -14.24 -8.55 1.63
C CYS A 62 -15.32 -8.75 2.70
N THR A 63 -16.54 -9.10 2.28
CA THR A 63 -17.70 -9.25 3.18
C THR A 63 -17.38 -10.09 4.44
N ASP A 64 -16.73 -11.25 4.25
CA ASP A 64 -16.51 -12.21 5.34
C ASP A 64 -15.04 -12.35 5.77
N CYS A 65 -14.11 -11.67 5.09
CA CYS A 65 -12.69 -11.82 5.38
C CYS A 65 -11.87 -10.59 5.00
N SER A 66 -10.63 -10.53 5.49
CA SER A 66 -9.64 -9.59 4.99
C SER A 66 -8.37 -10.33 4.64
N LEU A 67 -7.67 -9.86 3.61
CA LEU A 67 -6.38 -10.44 3.21
C LEU A 67 -5.36 -9.35 2.96
N GLN A 68 -4.10 -9.67 3.24
CA GLN A 68 -2.98 -8.77 2.99
C GLN A 68 -2.17 -9.26 1.78
N VAL A 69 -2.06 -8.42 0.76
CA VAL A 69 -1.35 -8.71 -0.49
C VAL A 69 -0.25 -7.68 -0.74
N ARG A 70 0.90 -8.15 -1.21
CA ARG A 70 1.92 -7.25 -1.75
C ARG A 70 1.55 -6.91 -3.19
N VAL A 71 1.76 -5.66 -3.55
CA VAL A 71 1.42 -5.13 -4.86
C VAL A 71 2.54 -4.23 -5.37
N VAL A 72 2.68 -4.15 -6.69
CA VAL A 72 3.52 -3.15 -7.37
C VAL A 72 2.66 -2.25 -8.23
N VAL A 73 2.91 -0.95 -8.20
CA VAL A 73 2.20 0.01 -9.05
C VAL A 73 2.74 -0.08 -10.48
N ILE A 74 1.89 -0.45 -11.44
CA ILE A 74 2.27 -0.55 -12.86
C ILE A 74 1.92 0.71 -13.66
N TRP A 75 0.89 1.45 -13.25
CA TRP A 75 0.55 2.76 -13.82
C TRP A 75 -0.11 3.63 -12.75
N ALA A 76 0.04 4.94 -12.87
CA ALA A 76 -0.57 5.91 -11.97
C ALA A 76 -0.91 7.20 -12.71
N MET A 77 -2.06 7.77 -12.39
CA MET A 77 -2.55 9.03 -12.95
C MET A 77 -3.06 9.91 -11.81
N LEU A 78 -2.57 11.15 -11.75
CA LEU A 78 -3.15 12.18 -10.90
C LEU A 78 -4.43 12.69 -11.56
N ILE A 79 -5.53 12.53 -10.85
CA ILE A 79 -6.82 13.14 -11.14
C ILE A 79 -7.14 14.14 -10.03
N SER A 80 -8.07 15.05 -10.30
CA SER A 80 -8.58 16.00 -9.32
C SER A 80 -10.05 15.69 -9.00
N LYS A 81 -10.44 15.85 -7.74
CA LYS A 81 -11.85 15.81 -7.32
C LYS A 81 -12.22 17.13 -6.67
N VAL A 82 -13.30 17.72 -7.15
CA VAL A 82 -13.89 18.91 -6.55
C VAL A 82 -14.84 18.43 -5.44
N ARG A 83 -14.65 18.95 -4.22
CA ARG A 83 -15.55 18.72 -3.08
C ARG A 83 -16.76 19.66 -3.15
N HIS A 84 -17.76 19.40 -2.31
CA HIS A 84 -18.97 20.24 -2.22
C HIS A 84 -18.69 21.69 -1.80
N ASP A 85 -17.56 21.94 -1.15
CA ASP A 85 -17.07 23.26 -0.73
C ASP A 85 -16.21 23.95 -1.81
N ASN A 86 -16.24 23.47 -3.06
CA ASN A 86 -15.39 23.89 -4.18
C ASN A 86 -13.87 23.67 -3.98
N THR A 87 -13.45 22.95 -2.94
CA THR A 87 -12.04 22.60 -2.75
C THR A 87 -11.61 21.52 -3.74
N ILE A 88 -10.49 21.73 -4.42
CA ILE A 88 -9.87 20.73 -5.31
C ILE A 88 -8.90 19.87 -4.49
N ILE A 89 -9.16 18.56 -4.45
CA ILE A 89 -8.26 17.59 -3.82
C ILE A 89 -7.58 16.68 -4.86
N PRO A 90 -6.32 16.30 -4.63
CA PRO A 90 -5.65 15.31 -5.46
C PRO A 90 -6.24 13.92 -5.18
N LEU A 91 -6.55 13.20 -6.24
CA LEU A 91 -6.85 11.77 -6.20
C LEU A 91 -5.94 11.08 -7.20
N TYR A 92 -5.37 9.95 -6.82
CA TYR A 92 -4.54 9.14 -7.68
C TYR A 92 -5.34 7.92 -8.08
N LYS A 93 -5.52 7.71 -9.39
CA LYS A 93 -5.93 6.42 -9.93
C LYS A 93 -4.68 5.64 -10.27
N ALA A 94 -4.61 4.37 -9.89
CA ALA A 94 -3.47 3.53 -10.19
C ALA A 94 -3.87 2.10 -10.48
N GLY A 95 -3.09 1.44 -11.33
CA GLY A 95 -3.15 0.00 -11.50
C GLY A 95 -2.07 -0.64 -10.65
N VAL A 96 -2.45 -1.66 -9.90
CA VAL A 96 -1.52 -2.46 -9.09
C VAL A 96 -1.55 -3.92 -9.52
N LYS A 97 -0.37 -4.54 -9.62
CA LYS A 97 -0.19 -5.97 -9.87
C LYS A 97 0.11 -6.64 -8.55
N PHE A 98 -0.56 -7.76 -8.28
CA PHE A 98 -0.25 -8.54 -7.09
C PHE A 98 1.06 -9.30 -7.28
N ILE A 99 1.88 -9.32 -6.24
CA ILE A 99 3.18 -9.98 -6.23
C ILE A 99 3.27 -10.93 -5.04
N ASN A 100 3.92 -12.08 -5.24
CA ASN A 100 4.14 -13.09 -4.19
C ASN A 100 2.84 -13.53 -3.49
N VAL A 101 1.78 -13.75 -4.26
CA VAL A 101 0.50 -14.28 -3.75
C VAL A 101 0.65 -15.79 -3.56
N SER A 102 0.46 -16.27 -2.33
CA SER A 102 0.40 -17.71 -2.04
C SER A 102 -0.91 -18.31 -2.55
N GLU A 103 -0.95 -19.63 -2.76
CA GLU A 103 -2.18 -20.30 -3.22
C GLU A 103 -3.34 -20.06 -2.25
N GLU A 104 -3.09 -20.10 -0.94
CA GLU A 104 -4.08 -19.76 0.09
C GLU A 104 -4.67 -18.36 -0.11
N LYS A 105 -3.83 -17.35 -0.38
CA LYS A 105 -4.30 -15.98 -0.65
C LYS A 105 -5.01 -15.87 -1.99
N ALA A 106 -4.60 -16.65 -2.99
CA ALA A 106 -5.29 -16.73 -4.28
C ALA A 106 -6.70 -17.32 -4.11
N ASP A 107 -6.85 -18.37 -3.30
CA ASP A 107 -8.16 -18.94 -2.96
C ASP A 107 -9.05 -17.97 -2.21
N MET A 108 -8.49 -17.21 -1.26
CA MET A 108 -9.22 -16.14 -0.58
C MET A 108 -9.68 -15.07 -1.57
N LEU A 109 -8.81 -14.64 -2.50
CA LEU A 109 -9.17 -13.69 -3.55
C LEU A 109 -10.29 -14.24 -4.44
N ARG A 110 -10.22 -15.50 -4.88
CA ARG A 110 -11.27 -16.15 -5.68
C ARG A 110 -12.62 -16.11 -4.94
N LYS A 111 -12.64 -16.41 -3.65
CA LYS A 111 -13.85 -16.35 -2.81
C LYS A 111 -14.41 -14.92 -2.72
N CYS A 112 -13.55 -13.92 -2.56
CA CYS A 112 -13.96 -12.51 -2.54
C CYS A 112 -14.60 -12.08 -3.87
N LEU A 113 -14.04 -12.48 -5.02
CA LEU A 113 -14.55 -12.10 -6.34
C LEU A 113 -15.94 -12.67 -6.62
N VAL A 114 -16.21 -13.90 -6.18
CA VAL A 114 -17.53 -14.56 -6.35
C VAL A 114 -18.60 -13.94 -5.43
N ALA A 115 -18.21 -13.38 -4.29
CA ALA A 115 -19.15 -12.74 -3.37
C ALA A 115 -19.68 -11.39 -3.89
N ASP A 116 -18.85 -10.65 -4.63
CA ASP A 116 -19.19 -9.31 -5.15
C ASP A 116 -20.24 -9.36 -6.27
N GLU A 117 -20.31 -10.45 -7.04
CA GLU A 117 -21.34 -10.65 -8.08
C GLU A 117 -22.77 -10.73 -7.51
N LYS A 118 -22.92 -10.96 -6.19
CA LYS A 118 -24.23 -11.09 -5.54
C LYS A 118 -24.74 -9.81 -4.86
N GLU A 119 -23.89 -8.81 -4.65
CA GLU A 119 -24.19 -7.67 -3.75
C GLU A 119 -24.05 -6.30 -4.43
N MET A 120 -24.50 -6.16 -5.68
CA MET A 120 -24.42 -4.92 -6.47
C MET A 120 -25.38 -3.79 -6.00
N HIS A 121 -25.78 -3.77 -4.72
CA HIS A 121 -26.75 -2.80 -4.20
C HIS A 121 -26.61 -2.38 -2.72
N ARG A 122 -25.41 -2.23 -2.15
CA ARG A 122 -25.24 -1.35 -0.98
C ARG A 122 -23.79 -0.92 -0.70
N GLN A 123 -23.41 0.25 -1.22
CA GLN A 123 -22.32 1.12 -0.73
C GLN A 123 -21.02 0.41 -0.28
N SER A 124 -20.18 0.03 -1.24
CA SER A 124 -18.85 -0.54 -0.99
C SER A 124 -17.87 0.53 -0.50
N GLN A 125 -17.83 0.78 0.81
CA GLN A 125 -16.72 1.47 1.46
C GLN A 125 -15.67 0.44 1.90
N ALA A 126 -14.72 0.13 1.01
CA ALA A 126 -13.52 -0.63 1.37
C ALA A 126 -12.57 0.29 2.16
N ARG A 127 -12.35 0.01 3.45
CA ARG A 127 -11.37 0.73 4.29
C ARG A 127 -10.08 -0.08 4.34
N ILE A 128 -8.98 0.44 3.81
CA ILE A 128 -7.72 -0.32 3.64
C ILE A 128 -6.63 0.13 4.64
N THR A 129 -5.90 -0.85 5.19
CA THR A 129 -4.75 -0.64 6.08
C THR A 129 -3.50 -1.26 5.48
N TYR A 130 -2.44 -0.48 5.29
CA TYR A 130 -1.12 -0.96 4.83
C TYR A 130 -0.22 -1.33 6.02
N CYS A 131 0.59 -2.39 5.88
CA CYS A 131 1.73 -2.65 6.77
C CYS A 131 3.00 -2.80 5.94
N PHE A 132 3.98 -1.91 6.12
CA PHE A 132 5.32 -2.07 5.54
C PHE A 132 6.15 -3.05 6.37
#